data_AF-A0A937ZUE1-F1
#
_entry.id   AF-A0A937ZUE1-F1
#
_cell.length_a   1.000
_cell.length_b   1.000
_cell.length_c   1.000
_cell.angle_alpha   90.00
_cell.angle_beta   90.00
_cell.angle_gamma   90.00
#
_symmetry.space_group_name_H-M   'P 1'
#
loop_
_entity.id
_entity.type
_entity.pdbx_description
1 polymer ?
#
loop_
_entity_poly.entity_id
_entity_poly.type
_entity_poly.pdbx_seq_one_letter_code
_entity_poly.pdbx_strand_id
1 'polypeptide(L)'
;MSRGGRGLSPEEAASWARVASTVTPLDLARRRPAPRAVKVSAPRTSAPEPATAASAAPVSSPHRQIGAHGLDTSWDRKLVRGQASPDFTLDLHGCTLDAAHSRLLQGLAQAKAMGARL
;
A
#
# COMPACT_ATOMS: atom_id res chain seq x y z
N MET A 1 -11.41 -20.85 -10.22
CA MET A 1 -12.43 -20.01 -10.89
C MET A 1 -11.91 -18.58 -10.90
N SER A 2 -11.28 -18.11 -11.98
CA SER A 2 -10.70 -16.75 -12.02
C SER A 2 -11.82 -15.76 -12.32
N ARG A 3 -12.16 -14.89 -11.38
CA ARG A 3 -13.02 -13.73 -11.65
C ARG A 3 -12.15 -12.70 -12.36
N GLY A 4 -12.19 -12.68 -13.69
CA GLY A 4 -11.65 -11.56 -14.46
C GLY A 4 -12.24 -10.26 -13.91
N GLY A 5 -11.38 -9.36 -13.44
CA GLY A 5 -11.81 -8.10 -12.85
C GLY A 5 -12.67 -7.34 -13.85
N ARG A 6 -13.93 -7.08 -13.49
CA ARG A 6 -14.80 -6.18 -14.24
C ARG A 6 -14.06 -4.85 -14.41
N GLY A 7 -13.93 -4.38 -15.65
CA GLY A 7 -13.43 -3.02 -15.91
C GLY A 7 -14.33 -1.97 -15.24
N LEU A 8 -13.79 -0.76 -15.02
CA LEU A 8 -14.56 0.34 -14.42
C LEU A 8 -15.82 0.61 -15.25
N SER A 9 -16.95 0.69 -14.56
CA SER A 9 -18.18 1.20 -15.15
C SER A 9 -17.98 2.66 -15.60
N PRO A 10 -18.77 3.17 -16.55
CA PRO A 10 -18.64 4.56 -16.99
C PRO A 10 -18.86 5.56 -15.85
N GLU A 11 -19.73 5.23 -14.90
CA GLU A 11 -19.99 6.05 -13.70
C GLU A 11 -18.79 6.03 -12.73
N GLU A 12 -18.20 4.85 -12.52
CA GLU A 12 -16.99 4.70 -11.70
C GLU A 12 -15.83 5.47 -12.34
N ALA A 13 -15.63 5.35 -13.65
CA ALA A 13 -14.61 6.08 -14.38
C ALA A 13 -14.78 7.61 -14.26
N ALA A 14 -16.02 8.12 -14.30
CA ALA A 14 -16.29 9.53 -14.10
C ALA A 14 -15.96 10.00 -12.67
N SER A 15 -16.25 9.18 -11.66
CA SER A 15 -15.91 9.46 -10.26
C SER A 15 -14.39 9.49 -10.06
N TRP A 16 -13.67 8.53 -10.63
CA TRP A 16 -12.21 8.50 -10.63
C TRP A 16 -11.59 9.70 -11.36
N ALA A 17 -12.19 10.16 -12.46
CA ALA A 17 -11.73 11.35 -13.17
C ALA A 17 -11.88 12.63 -12.33
N ARG A 18 -12.96 12.75 -11.55
CA ARG A 18 -13.16 13.88 -10.63
C ARG A 18 -12.10 13.90 -9.53
N VAL A 19 -11.79 12.75 -8.92
CA VAL A 19 -10.71 12.64 -7.91
C VAL A 19 -9.35 12.95 -8.53
N ALA A 20 -9.07 12.45 -9.73
CA ALA A 20 -7.81 12.73 -10.42
C ALA A 20 -7.63 14.23 -10.76
N SER A 21 -8.73 14.98 -10.94
CA SER A 21 -8.66 16.41 -11.24
C SER A 21 -8.27 17.31 -10.05
N THR A 22 -8.42 16.83 -8.82
CA THR A 22 -8.11 17.62 -7.61
C THR A 22 -6.65 17.51 -7.16
N VAL A 23 -5.84 16.67 -7.80
CA VAL A 23 -4.47 16.39 -7.39
C VAL A 23 -3.48 16.89 -8.43
N THR A 24 -2.43 17.58 -7.99
CA THR A 24 -1.31 17.99 -8.85
C THR A 24 -0.37 16.81 -9.06
N PRO A 25 -0.23 16.27 -10.29
CA PRO A 25 0.67 15.16 -10.55
C PRO A 25 2.13 15.61 -10.46
N LEU A 26 2.96 14.79 -9.80
CA LEU A 26 4.40 15.03 -9.64
C LEU A 26 5.17 14.99 -10.96
N ASP A 27 4.64 14.29 -11.97
CA ASP A 27 5.28 14.14 -13.27
C ASP A 27 4.32 14.46 -14.41
N LEU A 28 4.28 15.74 -14.76
CA LEU A 28 3.41 16.26 -15.82
C LEU A 28 3.75 15.67 -17.19
N ALA A 29 5.01 15.28 -17.41
CA ALA A 29 5.48 14.72 -18.69
C ALA A 29 4.94 13.31 -18.95
N ARG A 30 4.60 12.56 -17.89
CA ARG A 30 3.99 11.21 -17.99
C ARG A 30 2.47 11.22 -18.17
N ARG A 31 1.83 12.39 -18.17
CA ARG A 31 0.39 12.51 -18.41
C ARG A 31 0.07 12.23 -19.88
N ARG A 32 -0.16 10.95 -20.20
CA ARG A 32 -0.66 10.55 -21.52
C ARG A 32 -2.06 11.16 -21.73
N PRO A 33 -2.30 11.92 -22.81
CA PRO A 33 -3.63 12.45 -23.10
C PRO A 33 -4.62 11.30 -23.26
N ALA A 34 -5.83 11.47 -22.72
CA ALA A 34 -6.90 10.50 -22.84
C ALA A 34 -7.12 10.17 -24.34
N PRO A 35 -7.19 8.89 -24.73
CA PRO A 35 -7.39 8.54 -26.12
C PRO A 35 -8.76 9.05 -26.56
N ARG A 36 -8.77 9.98 -27.53
CA ARG A 36 -9.98 10.34 -28.26
C ARG A 36 -10.50 9.07 -28.91
N ALA A 37 -11.73 8.67 -28.60
CA ALA A 37 -12.34 7.45 -29.10
C ALA A 37 -12.40 7.48 -30.64
N VAL A 38 -11.46 6.80 -31.29
CA VAL A 38 -11.49 6.54 -32.73
C VAL A 38 -12.37 5.31 -32.90
N LYS A 39 -13.51 5.46 -33.59
CA LYS A 39 -14.35 4.33 -33.99
C LYS A 39 -13.54 3.44 -34.92
N VAL A 40 -13.24 2.21 -34.49
CA VAL A 40 -12.64 1.18 -35.35
C VAL A 40 -13.63 0.03 -35.48
N SER A 41 -13.98 -0.25 -36.73
CA SER A 41 -14.79 -1.39 -37.18
C SER A 41 -14.09 -2.71 -36.87
N ALA A 42 -14.84 -3.70 -36.38
CA ALA A 42 -14.43 -5.11 -36.31
C ALA A 42 -14.77 -5.83 -37.64
N PRO A 43 -14.50 -7.14 -37.83
CA PRO A 43 -13.58 -8.06 -37.13
C PRO A 43 -12.69 -8.89 -38.10
N ARG A 44 -11.59 -9.49 -37.63
CA ARG A 44 -11.10 -10.77 -38.17
C ARG A 44 -10.56 -11.66 -37.07
N THR A 45 -11.12 -12.87 -37.05
CA THR A 45 -10.88 -14.02 -36.19
C THR A 45 -9.51 -14.65 -36.46
N SER A 46 -8.76 -14.92 -35.40
CA SER A 46 -7.84 -16.04 -35.32
C SER A 46 -7.88 -16.60 -33.90
N ALA A 47 -8.15 -17.90 -33.81
CA ALA A 47 -8.21 -18.65 -32.55
C ALA A 47 -6.80 -18.83 -31.96
N PRO A 48 -6.61 -18.82 -30.63
CA PRO A 48 -5.33 -19.13 -30.02
C PRO A 48 -5.24 -20.61 -29.61
N GLU A 49 -4.08 -21.21 -29.86
CA GLU A 49 -3.64 -22.51 -29.31
C GLU A 49 -3.14 -22.29 -27.86
N PRO A 50 -3.44 -23.16 -26.88
CA PRO A 50 -3.06 -22.91 -25.50
C PRO A 50 -1.61 -23.37 -25.24
N ALA A 51 -0.69 -22.41 -25.15
CA ALA A 51 0.62 -22.65 -24.55
C ALA A 51 0.49 -22.63 -23.01
N THR A 52 0.75 -23.77 -22.37
CA THR A 52 0.91 -23.89 -20.91
C THR A 52 2.11 -23.05 -20.45
N ALA A 53 1.86 -21.87 -19.91
CA ALA A 53 2.88 -21.07 -19.24
C ALA A 53 3.08 -21.60 -17.80
N ALA A 54 4.30 -22.03 -17.49
CA ALA A 54 4.72 -22.38 -16.14
C ALA A 54 4.54 -21.17 -15.20
N SER A 55 3.86 -21.40 -14.07
CA SER A 55 3.67 -20.37 -13.04
C SER A 55 5.02 -20.05 -12.39
N ALA A 56 5.59 -18.88 -12.69
CA ALA A 56 6.71 -18.35 -11.94
C ALA A 56 6.29 -18.15 -10.47
N ALA A 57 7.02 -18.76 -9.54
CA ALA A 57 6.84 -18.52 -8.12
C ALA A 57 7.09 -17.04 -7.81
N PRO A 58 6.33 -16.41 -6.89
CA PRO A 58 6.56 -15.01 -6.55
C PRO A 58 7.94 -14.88 -5.90
N VAL A 59 8.81 -14.09 -6.53
CA VAL A 59 10.05 -13.65 -5.91
C VAL A 59 9.70 -12.81 -4.68
N SER A 60 10.03 -13.34 -3.49
CA SER A 60 9.91 -12.59 -2.26
C SER A 60 10.80 -11.35 -2.36
N SER A 61 10.18 -10.17 -2.32
CA SER A 61 10.93 -8.91 -2.33
C SER A 61 11.78 -8.84 -1.04
N PRO A 62 13.08 -8.53 -1.11
CA PRO A 62 13.91 -8.44 0.07
C PRO A 62 13.35 -7.32 0.95
N HIS A 63 12.88 -7.69 2.15
CA HIS A 63 12.52 -6.72 3.18
C HIS A 63 13.74 -5.84 3.42
N ARG A 64 13.60 -4.52 3.20
CA ARG A 64 14.64 -3.55 3.48
C ARG A 64 14.98 -3.67 4.96
N GLN A 65 16.15 -4.22 5.28
CA GLN A 65 16.62 -4.30 6.65
C GLN A 65 16.93 -2.89 7.13
N ILE A 66 16.06 -2.37 8.00
CA ILE A 66 16.26 -1.08 8.65
C ILE A 66 17.37 -1.28 9.70
N GLY A 67 18.61 -0.98 9.30
CA GLY A 67 19.76 -0.82 10.19
C GLY A 67 20.40 -2.11 10.72
N ALA A 68 21.73 -2.16 10.73
CA ALA A 68 22.54 -3.21 11.35
C ALA A 68 22.50 -3.18 12.91
N HIS A 69 21.60 -2.40 13.49
CA HIS A 69 21.33 -2.31 14.92
C HIS A 69 19.90 -2.78 15.19
N GLY A 70 19.60 -3.99 14.73
CA GLY A 70 18.39 -4.68 15.15
C GLY A 70 18.45 -5.03 16.63
N LEU A 71 17.28 -5.26 17.23
CA LEU A 71 17.20 -5.90 18.54
C LEU A 71 17.96 -7.23 18.53
N ASP A 72 18.26 -7.77 19.72
CA ASP A 72 18.78 -9.15 19.82
C ASP A 72 17.88 -10.10 19.01
N THR A 73 18.48 -11.05 18.29
CA THR A 73 17.77 -12.05 17.47
C THR A 73 16.64 -12.75 18.25
N SER A 74 16.82 -12.94 19.56
CA SER A 74 15.81 -13.50 20.46
C SER A 74 14.61 -12.57 20.68
N TRP A 75 14.83 -11.27 20.79
CA TRP A 75 13.79 -10.25 20.93
C TRP A 75 13.02 -10.03 19.63
N ASP A 76 13.73 -9.99 18.50
CA ASP A 76 13.13 -9.90 17.17
C ASP A 76 12.17 -11.09 16.92
N ARG A 77 12.62 -12.32 17.21
CA ARG A 77 11.79 -13.52 17.11
C ARG A 77 10.55 -13.47 18.00
N LYS A 78 10.65 -12.91 19.20
CA LYS A 78 9.50 -12.78 20.12
C LYS A 78 8.48 -11.77 19.60
N LEU A 79 8.93 -10.64 19.05
CA LEU A 79 8.06 -9.63 18.45
C LEU A 79 7.34 -10.18 17.22
N VAL A 80 8.07 -10.81 16.29
CA VAL A 80 7.49 -11.42 15.08
C VAL A 80 6.46 -12.49 15.41
N ARG A 81 6.69 -13.28 16.47
CA ARG A 81 5.74 -14.30 16.94
C ARG A 81 4.58 -13.76 17.77
N GLY A 82 4.52 -12.46 18.04
CA GLY A 82 3.49 -11.85 18.90
C GLY A 82 3.57 -12.27 20.37
N GLN A 83 4.74 -12.75 20.82
CA GLN A 83 4.96 -13.21 22.20
C GLN A 83 5.32 -12.07 23.17
N ALA A 84 5.54 -10.86 22.65
CA ALA A 84 5.77 -9.67 23.45
C ALA A 84 4.50 -8.81 23.47
N SER A 85 3.90 -8.64 24.66
CA SER A 85 2.79 -7.72 24.86
C SER A 85 3.31 -6.31 25.16
N PRO A 86 2.75 -5.26 24.53
CA PRO A 86 3.12 -3.88 24.83
C PRO A 86 2.62 -3.50 26.23
N ASP A 87 3.44 -2.74 26.97
CA ASP A 87 3.03 -2.16 28.25
C ASP A 87 2.22 -0.87 28.07
N PHE A 88 2.37 -0.23 26.90
CA PHE A 88 1.69 1.01 26.54
C PHE A 88 1.35 1.01 25.05
N THR A 89 0.10 1.37 24.73
CA THR A 89 -0.40 1.49 23.35
C THR A 89 -0.92 2.91 23.14
N LEU A 90 -0.57 3.50 22.00
CA LEU A 90 -0.97 4.85 21.63
C LEU A 90 -1.69 4.82 20.28
N ASP A 91 -2.93 5.31 20.24
CA ASP A 91 -3.67 5.50 19.00
C ASP A 91 -3.45 6.92 18.45
N LEU A 92 -3.16 7.00 17.15
CA LEU A 92 -2.93 8.22 16.39
C LEU A 92 -3.89 8.36 15.20
N HIS A 93 -4.86 7.44 15.06
CA HIS A 93 -5.81 7.49 13.94
C HIS A 93 -6.72 8.71 14.04
N GLY A 94 -6.94 9.37 12.90
CA GLY A 94 -7.77 10.56 12.81
C GLY A 94 -7.10 11.86 13.31
N CYS A 95 -5.86 11.80 13.80
CA CYS A 95 -5.09 12.99 14.13
C CYS A 95 -4.53 13.68 12.88
N THR A 96 -4.51 15.01 12.88
CA THR A 96 -3.66 15.77 11.95
C THR A 96 -2.19 15.55 12.30
N LEU A 97 -1.26 15.92 11.41
CA LEU A 97 0.17 15.72 11.64
C LEU A 97 0.66 16.39 12.94
N ASP A 98 0.29 17.65 13.15
CA ASP A 98 0.66 18.42 14.34
C ASP A 98 0.09 17.79 15.62
N ALA A 99 -1.19 17.42 15.59
CA ALA A 99 -1.85 16.74 16.72
C ALA A 99 -1.21 15.38 17.03
N ALA A 100 -0.87 14.60 16.00
CA ALA A 100 -0.19 13.32 16.17
C ALA A 100 1.20 13.50 16.77
N HIS A 101 1.93 14.55 16.39
CA HIS A 101 3.25 14.86 16.92
C HIS A 101 3.18 15.22 18.42
N SER A 102 2.26 16.12 18.81
CA SER A 102 2.05 16.44 20.22
C SER A 102 1.59 15.22 21.03
N ARG A 103 0.67 14.43 20.48
CA ARG A 103 0.17 13.20 21.12
C ARG A 103 1.26 12.16 21.33
N LEU A 104 2.15 12.00 20.34
CA LEU A 104 3.31 11.10 20.42
C LEU A 104 4.26 11.52 21.54
N LEU A 105 4.63 12.80 21.60
CA LEU A 105 5.54 13.31 22.62
C LEU A 105 4.97 13.13 24.04
N GLN A 106 3.69 13.44 24.23
CA GLN A 106 3.00 13.21 25.50
C GLN A 106 2.93 11.72 25.85
N GLY A 107 2.62 10.86 24.88
CA GLY A 107 2.56 9.42 25.06
C GLY A 107 3.90 8.81 25.47
N LEU A 108 5.00 9.25 24.85
CA LEU A 108 6.35 8.83 25.23
C LEU A 108 6.71 9.25 26.66
N ALA A 109 6.39 10.49 27.04
CA ALA A 109 6.63 10.96 28.41
C ALA A 109 5.82 10.14 29.44
N GLN A 110 4.56 9.83 29.12
CA GLN A 110 3.70 8.98 29.94
C GLN A 110 4.27 7.56 30.07
N ALA A 111 4.63 6.92 28.95
CA ALA A 111 5.22 5.58 28.93
C ALA A 111 6.49 5.51 29.80
N LYS A 112 7.37 6.51 29.68
CA LYS A 112 8.57 6.62 30.51
C LYS A 112 8.24 6.78 31.99
N ALA A 113 7.28 7.65 32.34
CA ALA A 113 6.86 7.85 33.72
C ALA A 113 6.26 6.59 34.35
N MET A 114 5.59 5.76 33.54
CA MET A 114 5.03 4.48 33.96
C MET A 114 6.07 3.35 34.02
N GLY A 115 7.32 3.60 33.62
CA GLY A 115 8.35 2.57 33.51
C GLY A 115 8.04 1.51 32.46
N ALA A 116 7.24 1.86 31.44
CA ALA A 116 6.96 0.98 30.32
C ALA A 116 8.26 0.66 29.54
N ARG A 117 8.36 -0.55 29.01
CA ARG A 117 9.48 -0.92 28.13
C ARG A 117 9.38 -0.12 26.82
N LEU A 118 10.43 0.62 26.48
CA LEU A 118 10.56 1.44 25.26
C LEU A 118 11.49 0.78 24.24
#